data_AF-A0A0D0DL27-F1
#
_entry.id   AF-A0A0D0DL27-F1
#
_cell.length_a   1.000
_cell.length_b   1.000
_cell.length_c   1.000
_cell.angle_alpha   90.00
_cell.angle_beta   90.00
_cell.angle_gamma   90.00
#
_symmetry.space_group_name_H-M   'P 1'
#
loop_
_entity.id
_entity.type
_entity.pdbx_description
1 polymer ?
#
loop_
_entity_poly.entity_id
_entity_poly.type
_entity_poly.pdbx_seq_one_letter_code
_entity_poly.pdbx_strand_id
1 'polypeptide(L)' 'QATTTGQVSTTTDLWSVDQTKAAFMSITAHWIEKDAKSGAWSLCNQVIAFKGIAGAHTGQNLGRYFVGLCEHVGIVDR' A
#
# COMPACT_ATOMS: atom_id res chain seq x y z
N GLN A 1 -18.81 14.83 7.09
CA GLN A 1 -17.42 14.35 6.99
C GLN A 1 -17.48 12.86 7.30
N ALA A 2 -16.95 11.99 6.45
CA ALA A 2 -16.92 10.55 6.71
C ALA A 2 -15.93 10.28 7.85
N THR A 3 -16.25 9.34 8.74
CA THR A 3 -15.34 8.89 9.78
C THR A 3 -14.75 7.55 9.34
N THR A 4 -13.43 7.49 9.19
CA THR A 4 -12.72 6.22 8.98
C THR A 4 -12.86 5.39 10.24
N THR A 5 -13.51 4.23 10.09
CA THR A 5 -13.88 3.37 11.22
C THR A 5 -13.28 1.99 10.97
N GLY A 6 -11.94 1.89 11.07
CA GLY A 6 -11.25 0.62 10.81
C GLY A 6 -9.74 0.75 10.71
N GLN A 7 -9.06 -0.40 10.75
CA GLN A 7 -7.63 -0.50 10.43
C GLN A 7 -7.43 -0.37 8.92
N VAL A 8 -6.28 0.15 8.51
CA VAL A 8 -5.84 0.14 7.11
C VAL A 8 -5.20 -1.22 6.83
N SER A 9 -5.64 -1.89 5.78
CA SER A 9 -4.93 -3.05 5.23
C SER A 9 -4.22 -2.65 3.94
N THR A 10 -3.16 -3.36 3.60
CA THR A 10 -2.41 -3.12 2.37
C THR A 10 -2.28 -4.39 1.57
N THR A 11 -2.52 -4.30 0.26
CA THR A 11 -2.04 -5.31 -0.70
C THR A 11 -0.80 -4.77 -1.38
N THR A 12 0.16 -5.63 -1.65
CA THR A 12 1.31 -5.30 -2.48
C THR A 12 1.32 -6.18 -3.72
N ASP A 13 1.52 -5.56 -4.88
CA ASP A 13 1.72 -6.25 -6.15
C ASP A 13 3.17 -6.08 -6.58
N LEU A 14 3.83 -7.20 -6.92
CA LEU A 14 5.23 -7.25 -7.28
C LEU A 14 5.42 -8.08 -8.53
N TRP A 15 6.11 -7.49 -9.51
CA TRP A 15 6.43 -8.17 -10.76
C TRP A 15 7.80 -7.73 -11.29
N SER A 16 8.35 -8.58 -12.15
CA SER A 16 9.53 -8.29 -12.96
C SER A 16 9.12 -8.17 -14.43
N VAL A 17 9.84 -7.34 -15.16
CA VAL A 17 9.68 -7.17 -16.61
C VAL A 17 10.91 -7.78 -17.28
N ASP A 18 10.74 -8.96 -17.87
CA ASP A 18 11.85 -9.77 -18.39
C ASP A 18 12.69 -9.02 -19.43
N GLN A 19 12.07 -8.20 -20.28
CA GLN A 19 12.76 -7.49 -21.37
C GLN A 19 13.68 -6.38 -20.84
N THR A 20 13.27 -5.70 -19.77
CA THR A 20 14.03 -4.56 -19.21
C THR A 20 14.83 -4.93 -17.97
N LYS A 21 14.60 -6.14 -17.43
CA LYS A 21 15.10 -6.58 -16.12
C LYS A 21 14.70 -5.65 -14.98
N ALA A 22 13.67 -4.82 -15.18
CA ALA A 22 13.14 -3.95 -14.15
C ALA A 22 12.21 -4.76 -13.25
N ALA A 23 12.16 -4.41 -11.97
CA ALA A 23 11.17 -4.93 -11.03
C ALA A 23 10.44 -3.77 -10.38
N PHE A 24 9.17 -3.99 -10.04
CA PHE A 24 8.31 -2.96 -9.48
C PHE A 24 7.56 -3.50 -8.25
N MET A 25 7.28 -2.59 -7.33
CA MET A 25 6.39 -2.79 -6.19
C MET A 25 5.32 -1.70 -6.22
N SER A 26 4.07 -2.14 -6.21
CA SER A 26 2.90 -1.30 -5.97
C SER A 26 2.34 -1.61 -4.58
N ILE A 27 1.83 -0.59 -3.88
CA ILE A 27 1.10 -0.74 -2.63
C ILE A 27 -0.26 -0.06 -2.76
N THR A 28 -1.32 -0.82 -2.49
CA THR A 28 -2.69 -0.31 -2.42
C THR A 28 -3.16 -0.41 -0.97
N ALA A 29 -3.52 0.71 -0.37
CA ALA A 29 -4.23 0.75 0.90
C ALA A 29 -5.71 0.47 0.68
N HIS A 30 -6.31 -0.26 1.60
CA HIS A 30 -7.75 -0.52 1.68
C HIS A 30 -8.23 -0.18 3.08
N TRP A 31 -9.35 0.54 3.17
CA TRP A 31 -9.96 0.91 4.44
C TRP A 31 -11.47 1.00 4.31
N ILE A 32 -12.14 1.09 5.45
CA ILE A 32 -13.59 1.22 5.51
C ILE A 32 -13.96 2.62 6.00
N GLU A 33 -14.79 3.31 5.23
CA GLU A 33 -15.43 4.56 5.64
C GLU A 33 -16.87 4.32 6.04
N LYS A 34 -17.30 5.02 7.10
CA LYS A 34 -18.70 5.10 7.49
C LYS A 34 -19.21 6.51 7.21
N ASP A 35 -20.24 6.61 6.39
CA ASP A 35 -20.91 7.88 6.16
C ASP A 35 -21.64 8.32 7.43
N ALA A 36 -21.33 9.52 7.92
CA ALA A 36 -21.84 10.01 9.20
C ALA A 36 -23.35 10.31 9.18
N LYS A 37 -23.96 10.51 8.00
CA LYS A 37 -25.38 10.88 7.87
C LYS A 37 -26.28 9.65 7.68
N SER A 38 -25.92 8.79 6.75
CA SER A 38 -26.66 7.58 6.38
C SER A 38 -26.27 6.36 7.21
N GLY A 39 -25.09 6.38 7.83
CA GLY A 39 -24.52 5.21 8.51
C GLY A 39 -24.04 4.11 7.56
N ALA A 40 -24.05 4.36 6.24
CA ALA A 40 -23.62 3.41 5.24
C ALA A 40 -22.10 3.15 5.33
N TRP A 41 -21.71 1.91 5.08
CA TRP A 41 -20.32 1.47 5.05
C TRP A 41 -19.84 1.38 3.60
N SER A 42 -18.64 1.86 3.32
CA SER A 42 -18.03 1.78 2.00
C SER A 42 -16.59 1.28 2.11
N LEU A 43 -16.26 0.33 1.22
CA LEU A 43 -14.88 -0.09 1.01
C LEU A 43 -14.19 0.94 0.13
N CYS A 44 -13.12 1.51 0.66
CA CYS A 44 -12.27 2.49 0.00
C CYS A 44 -10.91 1.85 -0.29
N ASN A 45 -10.31 2.21 -1.42
CA ASN A 45 -8.97 1.77 -1.77
C ASN A 45 -8.22 2.85 -2.54
N GLN A 46 -6.90 2.90 -2.36
CA GLN A 46 -6.04 3.85 -3.06
C GLN A 46 -4.64 3.28 -3.26
N VAL A 47 -4.09 3.44 -4.47
CA VAL A 47 -2.66 3.18 -4.71
C VAL A 47 -1.88 4.28 -4.01
N ILE A 48 -1.13 3.92 -2.98
CA ILE A 48 -0.36 4.86 -2.15
C ILE A 48 1.10 4.93 -2.57
N ALA A 49 1.61 3.88 -3.23
CA ALA A 49 2.98 3.84 -3.70
C ALA A 49 3.14 3.01 -4.97
N PHE A 50 4.04 3.45 -5.85
CA PHE A 50 4.50 2.71 -7.01
C PHE A 50 5.99 2.98 -7.21
N LYS A 51 6.83 1.95 -7.11
CA LYS A 51 8.28 2.12 -7.09
C LYS A 51 9.01 1.02 -7.84
N GLY A 52 10.00 1.41 -8.65
CA GLY A 52 10.99 0.47 -9.16
C GLY A 52 11.90 -0.04 -8.03
N ILE A 53 12.03 -1.34 -7.90
CA ILE A 53 12.85 -2.01 -6.87
C ILE A 53 14.07 -2.66 -7.52
N ALA A 54 15.15 -2.82 -6.74
CA ALA A 54 16.40 -3.39 -7.22
C ALA A 54 16.98 -4.39 -6.21
N GLY A 55 17.90 -5.24 -6.71
CA GLY A 55 18.55 -6.27 -5.92
C GLY A 55 17.74 -7.56 -5.82
N ALA A 56 18.16 -8.46 -4.93
CA ALA A 56 17.51 -9.75 -4.74
C ALA A 56 16.12 -9.61 -4.11
N HIS A 57 15.15 -10.39 -4.58
CA HIS A 57 13.78 -10.42 -4.06
C HIS A 57 13.67 -11.25 -2.76
N THR A 58 14.57 -11.01 -1.82
CA THR A 58 14.53 -11.61 -0.49
C THR A 58 13.47 -10.91 0.36
N GLY A 59 12.89 -11.62 1.33
CA GLY A 59 11.92 -11.02 2.27
C GLY A 59 12.47 -9.76 2.97
N GLN A 60 13.77 -9.74 3.30
CA GLN A 60 14.43 -8.58 3.91
C GLN A 60 14.46 -7.37 2.98
N ASN A 61 14.84 -7.54 1.71
CA ASN A 61 14.91 -6.44 0.75
C ASN A 61 13.51 -5.92 0.41
N LEU A 62 12.57 -6.83 0.16
CA LEU A 62 11.17 -6.47 -0.12
C LEU A 62 10.53 -5.77 1.09
N GLY A 63 10.75 -6.28 2.30
CA GLY A 63 10.29 -5.64 3.53
C GLY A 63 10.84 -4.23 3.72
N ARG A 64 12.12 -3.99 3.40
CA ARG A 64 12.73 -2.66 3.43
C ARG A 64 12.03 -1.68 2.47
N TYR A 65 11.75 -2.12 1.24
CA TYR A 65 11.00 -1.28 0.29
C TYR A 65 9.59 -1.01 0.78
N PHE A 66 8.89 -2.04 1.24
CA PHE A 66 7.52 -1.91 1.74
C PHE A 66 7.44 -0.92 2.91
N VAL A 67 8.25 -1.11 3.96
CA VAL A 67 8.25 -0.23 5.13
C VAL A 67 8.65 1.20 4.74
N GLY A 68 9.71 1.38 3.95
CA GLY A 68 10.14 2.72 3.53
C GLY A 68 9.10 3.47 2.68
N LEU A 69 8.30 2.76 1.88
CA LEU A 69 7.18 3.35 1.14
C LEU A 69 6.01 3.71 2.07
N CYS A 70 5.71 2.87 3.05
CA CYS A 70 4.71 3.16 4.09
C CYS A 70 5.13 4.36 4.96
N GLU A 71 6.42 4.50 5.29
CA GLU A 71 6.97 5.67 5.99
C GLU A 71 6.82 6.93 5.14
N HIS A 72 7.11 6.85 3.83
CA HIS A 72 7.00 7.98 2.91
C HIS A 72 5.59 8.56 2.85
N VAL A 73 4.57 7.71 2.95
CA VAL A 73 3.15 8.13 2.94
C VAL A 73 2.56 8.32 4.34
N GLY A 74 3.38 8.16 5.39
CA GLY A 74 3.00 8.49 6.77
C GLY A 74 2.03 7.53 7.45
N ILE A 75 2.01 6.25 7.06
CA ILE A 75 1.10 5.23 7.63
C ILE A 75 1.78 4.22 8.56
N VAL A 76 3.05 4.44 8.89
CA VAL A 76 3.78 3.62 9.88
C VAL A 76 3.58 4.21 11.27
N ASP A 77 3.30 3.35 12.24
CA ASP A 77 3.18 3.72 13.64
C ASP A 77 4.53 4.19 14.20
N ARG A 78 4.51 5.18 15.11
CA ARG A 78 5.72 5.82 15.64
C ARG A 78 6.25 5.16 16.90
#